data_AF-A0A2E5E6P7-F1
#
_entry.id   AF-A0A2E5E6P7-F1
#
_cell.length_a   1.000
_cell.length_b   1.000
_cell.length_c   1.000
_cell.angle_alpha   90.00
_cell.angle_beta   90.00
_cell.angle_gamma   90.00
#
_symmetry.space_group_name_H-M   'P 1'
#
loop_
_entity.id
_entity.type
_entity.pdbx_description
1 polymer ?
#
loop_
_entity_poly.entity_id
_entity_poly.type
_entity_poly.pdbx_seq_one_letter_code
_entity_poly.pdbx_strand_id
1 'polypeptide(L)'
;MATTSKALETTKEEQTDLSLKEAFQEYVRQMPTESKKAAQPEIAKFVRYLGSDRNINSIIPSEIGEYNETFGAKTATRDATERLASVKLFLAFLKKKDLIQVNLAQHLRLRKSRTNSSRGSKVKLSESNTRSVRLTQSGYNEMTKQLAQLQDERVRIVHDIQRAAADGDVRENAPLEAAREAQGMTIGKIQEIEATLKVAVIIDAKGQDQTRVHIGSKVELTEIGSNKTVKYQLVEPNEANPLANKISIVSPVGSAILGHSLGDEVKVKTPRGEHVFKINKTS
;
A
#
# COMPACT_ATOMS: atom_id res chain seq x y z
N MET A 1 45.40 37.88 43.19
CA MET A 1 44.70 37.94 41.89
C MET A 1 44.40 36.51 41.50
N ALA A 2 43.21 36.00 41.83
CA ALA A 2 42.07 35.95 40.92
C ALA A 2 42.40 35.18 39.63
N THR A 3 41.95 33.93 39.52
CA THR A 3 40.84 33.53 38.62
C THR A 3 40.70 32.01 38.65
N THR A 4 39.57 31.58 39.21
CA THR A 4 38.75 30.41 38.88
C THR A 4 39.18 29.58 37.67
N SER A 5 39.34 28.27 37.86
CA SER A 5 38.88 27.26 36.90
C SER A 5 38.58 25.96 37.64
N LYS A 6 37.43 25.97 38.32
CA LYS A 6 36.69 24.78 38.72
C LYS A 6 36.10 24.21 37.43
N ALA A 7 36.81 23.29 36.77
CA ALA A 7 36.23 22.51 35.69
C ALA A 7 35.34 21.43 36.32
N LEU A 8 34.04 21.57 36.06
CA LEU A 8 32.97 20.74 36.55
C LEU A 8 33.18 19.26 36.21
N GLU A 9 32.90 18.42 37.20
CA GLU A 9 32.40 17.06 37.05
C GLU A 9 31.42 16.98 35.87
N THR A 10 31.79 16.26 34.82
CA THR A 10 30.82 15.79 33.84
C THR A 10 30.46 14.36 34.22
N THR A 11 29.51 14.25 35.14
CA THR A 11 28.77 13.01 35.38
C THR A 11 27.30 13.29 35.14
N LYS A 12 26.68 12.39 34.35
CA LYS A 12 25.24 12.25 34.06
C LYS A 12 24.72 13.20 32.96
N GLU A 13 23.89 12.76 32.03
CA GLU A 13 22.72 11.90 32.29
C GLU A 13 22.59 10.71 31.32
N GLU A 14 22.28 9.57 31.92
CA GLU A 14 21.75 8.36 31.31
C GLU A 14 20.70 8.72 30.26
N GLN A 15 20.94 8.31 29.02
CA GLN A 15 19.87 8.21 28.03
C GLN A 15 18.98 7.06 28.50
N THR A 16 18.00 7.38 29.33
CA THR A 16 17.12 6.39 29.92
C THR A 16 16.45 5.61 28.79
N ASP A 17 16.64 4.30 28.79
CA ASP A 17 15.87 3.34 27.98
C ASP A 17 14.42 3.32 28.48
N LEU A 18 13.75 4.47 28.40
CA LEU A 18 12.43 4.67 28.93
C LEU A 18 11.43 4.00 27.98
N SER A 19 10.65 3.07 28.52
CA SER A 19 9.60 2.39 27.76
C SER A 19 8.40 3.30 27.55
N LEU A 20 7.64 3.02 26.49
CA LEU A 20 6.42 3.78 26.17
C LEU A 20 5.40 3.76 27.32
N LYS A 21 5.35 2.65 28.07
CA LYS A 21 4.56 2.52 29.30
C LYS A 21 5.02 3.47 30.41
N GLU A 22 6.31 3.60 30.64
CA GLU A 22 6.85 4.48 31.69
C GLU A 22 6.58 5.96 31.37
N ALA A 23 6.81 6.40 30.14
CA ALA A 23 6.48 7.77 29.75
C ALA A 23 4.97 8.04 29.78
N PHE A 24 4.14 7.04 29.49
CA PHE A 24 2.70 7.16 29.66
C PHE A 24 2.31 7.36 31.14
N GLN A 25 2.90 6.58 32.05
CA GLN A 25 2.64 6.76 33.50
C GLN A 25 3.12 8.14 33.99
N GLU A 26 4.28 8.61 33.51
CA GLU A 26 4.79 9.93 33.85
C GLU A 26 3.84 11.04 33.37
N TYR A 27 3.36 10.93 32.12
CA TYR A 27 2.41 11.89 31.56
C TYR A 27 1.08 11.91 32.33
N VAL A 28 0.55 10.73 32.67
CA VAL A 28 -0.70 10.59 33.45
C VAL A 28 -0.57 11.10 34.89
N ARG A 29 0.64 11.14 35.45
CA ARG A 29 0.92 11.71 36.78
C ARG A 29 0.89 13.24 36.78
N GLN A 30 1.24 13.86 35.66
CA GLN A 30 1.29 15.32 35.50
C GLN A 30 -0.03 15.92 34.98
N MET A 31 -1.03 15.09 34.66
CA MET A 31 -2.33 15.54 34.18
C MET A 31 -3.30 15.97 35.29
N PRO A 32 -4.11 17.02 35.07
CA PRO A 32 -5.27 17.33 35.89
C PRO A 32 -6.31 16.20 35.90
N THR A 33 -6.94 15.95 37.05
CA THR A 33 -7.87 14.83 37.29
C THR A 33 -9.09 14.83 36.35
N GLU A 34 -9.55 16.00 35.92
CA GLU A 34 -10.69 16.14 35.00
C GLU A 34 -10.36 15.64 33.58
N SER A 35 -9.20 16.02 33.04
CA SER A 35 -8.75 15.59 31.71
C SER A 35 -8.28 14.13 31.70
N LYS A 36 -7.80 13.64 32.84
CA LYS A 36 -7.29 12.26 33.01
C LYS A 36 -8.35 11.20 32.72
N LYS A 37 -9.60 11.39 33.16
CA LYS A 37 -10.69 10.41 32.92
C LYS A 37 -10.98 10.17 31.43
N ALA A 38 -10.85 11.20 30.60
CA ALA A 38 -11.10 11.10 29.16
C ALA A 38 -9.85 10.72 28.36
N ALA A 39 -8.67 11.29 28.71
CA ALA A 39 -7.44 11.11 27.94
C ALA A 39 -6.75 9.77 28.21
N GLN A 40 -6.75 9.30 29.47
CA GLN A 40 -6.05 8.09 29.89
C GLN A 40 -6.45 6.82 29.10
N PRO A 41 -7.74 6.48 28.91
CA PRO A 41 -8.10 5.27 28.15
C PRO A 41 -7.68 5.33 26.69
N GLU A 42 -7.67 6.52 26.08
CA GLU A 42 -7.31 6.69 24.66
C GLU A 42 -5.80 6.60 24.45
N ILE A 43 -5.02 7.20 25.34
CA ILE A 43 -3.56 7.08 25.31
C ILE A 43 -3.15 5.65 25.67
N ALA A 44 -3.84 4.98 26.61
CA ALA A 44 -3.56 3.58 26.94
C ALA A 44 -3.78 2.64 25.74
N LYS A 45 -4.83 2.87 24.94
CA LYS A 45 -5.06 2.13 23.67
C LYS A 45 -3.91 2.36 22.69
N PHE A 46 -3.46 3.60 22.56
CA PHE A 46 -2.33 3.98 21.71
C PHE A 46 -1.03 3.30 22.13
N VAL A 47 -0.69 3.35 23.43
CA VAL A 47 0.49 2.69 24.00
C VAL A 47 0.43 1.18 23.79
N ARG A 48 -0.72 0.56 24.02
CA ARG A 48 -0.92 -0.89 23.79
C ARG A 48 -0.74 -1.27 22.31
N TYR A 49 -1.17 -0.41 21.40
CA TYR A 49 -1.04 -0.64 19.96
C TYR A 49 0.42 -0.60 19.49
N LEU A 50 1.21 0.35 19.99
CA LEU A 50 2.64 0.47 19.62
C LEU A 50 3.54 -0.54 20.36
N GLY A 51 3.05 -1.11 21.45
CA GLY A 51 3.78 -2.02 22.33
C GLY A 51 4.23 -1.30 23.60
N SER A 52 3.66 -1.70 24.73
CA SER A 52 3.88 -1.05 26.03
C SER A 52 5.34 -1.02 26.47
N ASP A 53 6.06 -2.13 26.26
CA ASP A 53 7.45 -2.31 26.72
C ASP A 53 8.48 -1.87 25.68
N ARG A 54 8.03 -1.27 24.58
CA ARG A 54 8.89 -0.79 23.50
C ARG A 54 9.58 0.51 23.89
N ASN A 55 10.84 0.66 23.49
CA ASN A 55 11.60 1.89 23.66
C ASN A 55 10.97 3.04 22.86
N ILE A 56 10.75 4.18 23.51
CA ILE A 56 10.10 5.36 22.92
C ILE A 56 10.84 5.89 21.69
N ASN A 57 12.19 5.83 21.68
CA ASN A 57 13.01 6.32 20.58
C ASN A 57 12.89 5.49 19.30
N SER A 58 12.37 4.26 19.40
CA SER A 58 12.17 3.37 18.25
C SER A 58 10.87 3.63 17.48
N ILE A 59 10.03 4.56 17.95
CA ILE A 59 8.73 4.85 17.34
C ILE A 59 8.94 5.74 16.11
N ILE A 60 8.46 5.29 14.95
CA ILE A 60 8.63 6.01 13.68
C ILE A 60 7.32 6.67 13.20
N PRO A 61 7.40 7.73 12.38
CA PRO A 61 6.23 8.43 11.84
C PRO A 61 5.19 7.56 11.13
N SER A 62 5.61 6.51 10.43
CA SER A 62 4.72 5.60 9.69
C SER A 62 3.77 4.86 10.63
N GLU A 63 4.23 4.44 11.81
CA GLU A 63 3.43 3.73 12.80
C GLU A 63 2.33 4.60 13.40
N ILE A 64 2.61 5.90 13.57
CA ILE A 64 1.61 6.90 13.97
C ILE A 64 0.55 7.06 12.88
N GLY A 65 0.98 7.04 11.62
CA GLY A 65 0.10 7.04 10.45
C GLY A 65 -0.83 5.82 10.43
N GLU A 66 -0.29 4.62 10.64
CA GLU A 66 -1.08 3.38 10.69
C GLU A 66 -2.07 3.36 11.86
N TYR A 67 -1.64 3.83 13.04
CA TYR A 67 -2.55 4.01 14.18
C TYR A 67 -3.70 4.96 13.81
N ASN A 68 -3.39 6.06 13.14
CA ASN A 68 -4.39 7.02 12.67
C ASN A 68 -5.34 6.42 11.63
N GLU A 69 -4.87 5.54 10.74
CA GLU A 69 -5.75 4.85 9.78
C GLU A 69 -6.67 3.82 10.45
N THR A 70 -6.19 3.18 11.52
CA THR A 70 -6.91 2.12 12.22
C THR A 70 -7.90 2.66 13.26
N PHE A 71 -7.52 3.70 14.00
CA PHE A 71 -8.27 4.24 15.14
C PHE A 71 -8.67 5.72 14.99
N GLY A 72 -8.09 6.44 14.03
CA GLY A 72 -8.55 7.78 13.65
C GLY A 72 -9.85 7.65 12.88
N ALA A 73 -10.97 7.86 13.56
CA ALA A 73 -12.31 7.56 13.07
C ALA A 73 -12.58 8.02 11.63
N LYS A 74 -13.33 7.21 10.87
CA LYS A 74 -13.77 7.48 9.49
C LYS A 74 -14.76 8.66 9.36
N THR A 75 -15.07 9.36 10.46
CA THR A 75 -16.03 10.47 10.51
C THR A 75 -15.55 11.51 11.51
N ALA A 76 -15.69 12.81 11.19
CA ALA A 76 -15.35 13.93 12.07
C ALA A 76 -16.38 14.08 13.22
N THR A 77 -16.56 13.04 14.04
CA THR A 77 -17.36 13.14 15.26
C THR A 77 -16.60 13.94 16.31
N ARG A 78 -17.32 14.67 17.16
CA ARG A 78 -16.72 15.48 18.24
C ARG A 78 -15.84 14.63 19.16
N ASP A 79 -16.35 13.44 19.48
CA ASP A 79 -15.70 12.42 20.28
C ASP A 79 -14.41 11.87 19.61
N ALA A 80 -14.37 11.61 18.30
CA ALA A 80 -13.12 11.22 17.63
C ALA A 80 -12.06 12.32 17.63
N THR A 81 -12.49 13.58 17.57
CA THR A 81 -11.61 14.75 17.61
C THR A 81 -10.95 14.91 18.98
N GLU A 82 -11.74 14.74 20.06
CA GLU A 82 -11.26 14.81 21.45
C GLU A 82 -10.29 13.65 21.79
N ARG A 83 -10.57 12.44 21.30
CA ARG A 83 -9.67 11.27 21.43
C ARG A 83 -8.33 11.51 20.74
N LEU A 84 -8.37 12.01 19.50
CA LEU A 84 -7.15 12.31 18.75
C LEU A 84 -6.33 13.42 19.40
N ALA A 85 -6.99 14.44 19.92
CA ALA A 85 -6.34 15.53 20.64
C ALA A 85 -5.58 15.01 21.87
N SER A 86 -6.15 14.05 22.61
CA SER A 86 -5.51 13.42 23.77
C SER A 86 -4.19 12.73 23.41
N VAL A 87 -4.17 11.97 22.30
CA VAL A 87 -2.96 11.29 21.81
C VAL A 87 -1.95 12.29 21.24
N LYS A 88 -2.39 13.36 20.56
CA LYS A 88 -1.49 14.44 20.09
C LYS A 88 -0.76 15.13 21.23
N LEU A 89 -1.47 15.44 22.30
CA LEU A 89 -0.89 16.11 23.47
C LEU A 89 0.16 15.20 24.15
N PHE A 90 -0.09 13.89 24.20
CA PHE A 90 0.91 12.93 24.67
C PHE A 90 2.18 12.93 23.79
N LEU A 91 2.03 12.82 22.47
CA LEU A 91 3.18 12.85 21.56
C LEU A 91 3.94 14.19 21.61
N ALA A 92 3.22 15.30 21.77
CA ALA A 92 3.82 16.62 21.96
C ALA A 92 4.57 16.72 23.29
N PHE A 93 4.06 16.09 24.36
CA PHE A 93 4.75 15.99 25.65
C PHE A 93 6.06 15.21 25.52
N LEU A 94 6.07 14.07 24.83
CA LEU A 94 7.29 13.29 24.59
C LEU A 94 8.35 14.14 23.88
N LYS A 95 7.96 14.92 22.87
CA LYS A 95 8.88 15.83 22.17
C LYS A 95 9.39 16.95 23.09
N LYS A 96 8.52 17.54 23.91
CA LYS A 96 8.86 18.64 24.82
C LYS A 96 9.85 18.20 25.92
N LYS A 97 9.82 16.92 26.30
CA LYS A 97 10.74 16.30 27.24
C LYS A 97 12.02 15.77 26.57
N ASP A 98 12.22 16.05 25.28
CA ASP A 98 13.31 15.52 24.45
C ASP A 98 13.42 13.99 24.45
N LEU A 99 12.32 13.28 24.79
CA LEU A 99 12.22 11.81 24.76
C LEU A 99 12.06 11.26 23.35
N ILE A 100 11.67 12.12 22.40
CA ILE A 100 11.65 11.83 20.96
C ILE A 100 12.23 13.01 20.19
N GLN A 101 13.09 12.73 19.21
CA GLN A 101 13.67 13.75 18.35
C GLN A 101 12.70 14.20 17.24
N VAL A 102 11.80 13.31 16.82
CA VAL A 102 10.88 13.54 15.70
C VAL A 102 9.52 14.03 16.20
N ASN A 103 8.93 15.00 15.49
CA ASN A 103 7.58 15.48 15.80
C ASN A 103 6.49 14.49 15.35
N LEU A 104 6.29 13.42 16.13
CA LEU A 104 5.32 12.37 15.82
C LEU A 104 3.86 12.86 15.79
N ALA A 105 3.53 13.93 16.53
CA ALA A 105 2.16 14.46 16.61
C ALA A 105 1.62 14.98 15.26
N GLN A 106 2.49 15.38 14.33
CA GLN A 106 2.08 15.92 13.01
C GLN A 106 1.48 14.86 12.06
N HIS A 107 1.76 13.57 12.34
CA HIS A 107 1.32 12.42 11.55
C HIS A 107 -0.07 11.91 11.98
N LEU A 108 -0.63 12.51 13.05
CA LEU A 108 -1.95 12.21 13.56
C LEU A 108 -2.95 13.26 12.99
N ARG A 109 -3.82 12.90 12.04
CA ARG A 109 -4.71 13.87 11.35
C ARG A 109 -6.13 13.33 11.18
N LEU A 110 -7.14 14.14 11.49
CA LEU A 110 -8.53 13.84 11.14
C LEU A 110 -8.72 13.94 9.63
N ARG A 111 -9.26 12.89 9.02
CA ARG A 111 -9.67 12.91 7.61
C ARG A 111 -10.91 13.79 7.49
N LYS A 112 -10.83 14.91 6.75
CA LYS A 112 -12.04 15.61 6.29
C LYS A 112 -12.81 14.66 5.38
N SER A 113 -14.11 14.48 5.65
CA SER A 113 -15.01 13.75 4.75
C SER A 113 -14.99 14.44 3.39
N ARG A 114 -14.24 13.87 2.43
CA ARG A 114 -14.38 14.19 1.02
C ARG A 114 -15.32 13.13 0.46
N THR A 115 -16.40 13.61 -0.13
CA THR A 115 -17.33 12.86 -0.96
C THR A 115 -16.57 11.96 -1.93
N ASN A 116 -17.09 10.74 -2.11
CA ASN A 116 -16.48 9.64 -2.85
C ASN A 116 -15.84 10.07 -4.18
N SER A 117 -14.51 10.06 -4.20
CA SER A 117 -13.73 9.67 -5.37
C SER A 117 -12.75 8.60 -4.90
N SER A 118 -12.73 7.51 -5.66
CA SER A 118 -11.93 6.31 -5.53
C SER A 118 -10.54 6.52 -4.90
N ARG A 119 -10.30 5.96 -3.71
CA ARG A 119 -8.95 5.60 -3.24
C ARG A 119 -8.98 4.70 -2.01
N GLY A 120 -8.67 3.42 -2.26
CA GLY A 120 -7.68 2.65 -1.53
C GLY A 120 -7.99 2.27 -0.08
N SER A 121 -8.57 1.08 0.10
CA SER A 121 -8.31 0.28 1.30
C SER A 121 -6.91 -0.34 1.17
N LYS A 122 -5.88 0.35 1.70
CA LYS A 122 -4.59 -0.28 1.97
C LYS A 122 -4.76 -1.20 3.17
N VAL A 123 -4.76 -2.50 2.92
CA VAL A 123 -4.41 -3.49 3.95
C VAL A 123 -2.88 -3.59 3.98
N LYS A 124 -2.35 -3.55 5.20
CA LYS A 124 -0.94 -3.58 5.58
C LYS A 124 -0.15 -4.68 4.87
N LEU A 125 1.05 -4.34 4.41
CA LEU A 125 2.13 -5.28 4.16
C LEU A 125 3.39 -4.67 4.76
N SER A 126 3.97 -5.44 5.67
CA SER A 126 5.21 -5.21 6.41
C SER A 126 6.40 -4.91 5.50
N GLU A 127 7.34 -4.13 6.03
CA GLU A 127 8.58 -3.72 5.41
C GLU A 127 9.52 -4.90 5.15
N SER A 128 9.74 -5.21 3.87
CA SER A 128 11.04 -5.52 3.26
C SER A 128 10.81 -5.72 1.76
N ASN A 129 11.77 -5.25 0.96
CA ASN A 129 11.74 -5.07 -0.49
C ASN A 129 10.96 -3.83 -0.99
N THR A 130 11.68 -2.96 -1.71
CA THR A 130 11.18 -2.28 -2.92
C THR A 130 10.03 -3.09 -3.50
N ARG A 131 8.85 -2.49 -3.76
CA ARG A 131 7.73 -3.17 -4.45
C ARG A 131 8.21 -3.66 -5.82
N SER A 132 8.88 -4.80 -5.84
CA SER A 132 9.37 -5.47 -7.02
C SER A 132 8.15 -6.14 -7.62
N VAL A 133 7.66 -5.58 -8.71
CA VAL A 133 6.56 -6.20 -9.45
C VAL A 133 7.14 -7.45 -10.09
N ARG A 134 6.57 -8.63 -9.83
CA ARG A 134 7.04 -9.85 -10.48
C ARG A 134 6.36 -9.92 -11.85
N LEU A 135 7.11 -10.10 -12.92
CA LEU A 135 6.54 -10.27 -14.25
C LEU A 135 6.99 -11.59 -14.83
N THR A 136 6.10 -12.32 -15.47
CA THR A 136 6.54 -13.43 -16.31
C THR A 136 7.37 -12.90 -17.47
N GLN A 137 8.30 -13.70 -18.02
CA GLN A 137 9.05 -13.31 -19.21
C GLN A 137 8.13 -12.92 -20.38
N SER A 138 7.00 -13.63 -20.53
CA SER A 138 5.99 -13.32 -21.55
C SER A 138 5.33 -11.96 -21.28
N GLY A 139 4.95 -11.68 -20.03
CA GLY A 139 4.34 -10.41 -19.66
C GLY A 139 5.28 -9.23 -19.82
N TYR A 140 6.56 -9.39 -19.46
CA TYR A 140 7.59 -8.38 -19.69
C TYR A 140 7.72 -8.06 -21.19
N ASN A 141 7.78 -9.08 -22.04
CA ASN A 141 7.88 -8.90 -23.49
C ASN A 141 6.62 -8.25 -24.08
N GLU A 142 5.43 -8.67 -23.65
CA GLU A 142 4.16 -8.07 -24.06
C GLU A 142 4.09 -6.58 -23.66
N MET A 143 4.47 -6.26 -22.43
CA MET A 143 4.45 -4.91 -21.88
C MET A 143 5.48 -3.99 -22.55
N THR A 144 6.66 -4.52 -22.88
CA THR A 144 7.68 -3.81 -23.68
C THR A 144 7.19 -3.54 -25.11
N LYS A 145 6.52 -4.52 -25.73
CA LYS A 145 5.92 -4.35 -27.06
C LYS A 145 4.81 -3.29 -27.04
N GLN A 146 3.94 -3.32 -26.03
CA GLN A 146 2.89 -2.33 -25.85
C GLN A 146 3.48 -0.92 -25.64
N LEU A 147 4.56 -0.80 -24.85
CA LEU A 147 5.25 0.47 -24.65
C LEU A 147 5.75 1.06 -25.98
N ALA A 148 6.40 0.25 -26.82
CA ALA A 148 6.88 0.69 -28.13
C ALA A 148 5.72 1.18 -29.02
N GLN A 149 4.60 0.45 -29.04
CA GLN A 149 3.41 0.84 -29.81
C GLN A 149 2.82 2.17 -29.32
N LEU A 150 2.72 2.38 -28.01
CA LEU A 150 2.23 3.63 -27.44
C LEU A 150 3.18 4.81 -27.69
N GLN A 151 4.49 4.55 -27.72
CA GLN A 151 5.48 5.58 -28.09
C GLN A 151 5.32 6.01 -29.54
N ASP A 152 5.10 5.08 -30.47
CA ASP A 152 4.78 5.38 -31.87
C ASP A 152 3.45 6.15 -31.99
N GLU A 153 2.42 5.73 -31.25
CA GLU A 153 1.12 6.39 -31.21
C GLU A 153 1.22 7.83 -30.67
N ARG A 154 2.03 8.06 -29.62
CA ARG A 154 2.30 9.39 -29.08
C ARG A 154 2.84 10.34 -30.16
N VAL A 155 3.75 9.87 -31.02
CA VAL A 155 4.30 10.69 -32.11
C VAL A 155 3.20 11.04 -33.13
N ARG A 156 2.34 10.08 -33.47
CA ARG A 156 1.20 10.31 -34.39
C ARG A 156 0.22 11.33 -33.83
N ILE A 157 -0.16 11.20 -32.55
CA ILE A 157 -1.08 12.13 -31.88
C ILE A 157 -0.51 13.56 -31.88
N VAL A 158 0.80 13.74 -31.65
CA VAL A 158 1.43 15.07 -31.71
C VAL A 158 1.29 15.69 -33.11
N HIS A 159 1.49 14.89 -34.16
CA HIS A 159 1.30 15.35 -35.53
C HIS A 159 -0.17 15.71 -35.81
N ASP A 160 -1.12 14.92 -35.30
CA ASP A 160 -2.56 15.20 -35.45
C ASP A 160 -2.98 16.47 -34.71
N ILE A 161 -2.45 16.71 -33.51
CA ILE A 161 -2.62 17.97 -32.77
C ILE A 161 -2.09 19.14 -33.59
N GLN A 162 -0.90 19.01 -34.19
CA GLN A 162 -0.29 20.08 -34.99
C GLN A 162 -1.12 20.38 -36.24
N ARG A 163 -1.64 19.36 -36.92
CA ARG A 163 -2.54 19.50 -38.06
C ARG A 163 -3.85 20.19 -37.64
N ALA A 164 -4.50 19.71 -36.58
CA ALA A 164 -5.76 20.28 -36.10
C ALA A 164 -5.58 21.73 -35.59
N ALA A 165 -4.42 22.07 -35.02
CA ALA A 165 -4.12 23.43 -34.58
C ALA A 165 -3.86 24.41 -35.74
N ALA A 166 -3.48 23.91 -36.93
CA ALA A 166 -3.27 24.74 -38.11
C ALA A 166 -4.57 25.20 -38.79
N ASP A 167 -5.70 24.55 -38.52
CA ASP A 167 -7.02 24.87 -39.10
C ASP A 167 -7.68 26.15 -38.54
N GLY A 168 -7.03 26.86 -37.61
CA GLY A 168 -7.28 28.28 -37.31
C GLY A 168 -8.54 28.63 -36.51
N ASP A 169 -9.58 27.80 -36.49
CA ASP A 169 -10.77 28.02 -35.64
C ASP A 169 -10.69 27.22 -34.34
N VAL A 170 -10.04 27.81 -33.34
CA VAL A 170 -9.68 27.15 -32.07
C VAL A 170 -10.86 27.06 -31.09
N ARG A 171 -11.97 27.78 -31.34
CA ARG A 171 -13.04 27.95 -30.34
C ARG A 171 -14.05 26.80 -30.30
N GLU A 172 -14.15 26.01 -31.37
CA GLU A 172 -15.01 24.80 -31.45
C GLU A 172 -14.32 23.60 -32.13
N ASN A 173 -12.99 23.50 -32.01
CA ASN A 173 -12.24 22.43 -32.67
C ASN A 173 -12.34 21.10 -31.88
N ALA A 174 -13.47 20.40 -32.04
CA ALA A 174 -13.68 19.06 -31.47
C ALA A 174 -12.54 18.07 -31.82
N PRO A 175 -11.97 18.06 -33.05
CA PRO A 175 -10.78 17.28 -33.36
C PRO A 175 -9.56 17.60 -32.49
N LEU A 176 -9.28 18.87 -32.22
CA LEU A 176 -8.14 19.29 -31.38
C LEU A 176 -8.32 18.84 -29.93
N GLU A 177 -9.53 18.98 -29.38
CA GLU A 177 -9.82 18.55 -28.00
C GLU A 177 -9.72 17.03 -27.86
N ALA A 178 -10.28 16.27 -28.81
CA ALA A 178 -10.15 14.82 -28.86
C ALA A 178 -8.69 14.37 -28.95
N ALA A 179 -7.87 15.05 -29.76
CA ALA A 179 -6.45 14.74 -29.88
C ALA A 179 -5.66 15.03 -28.59
N ARG A 180 -6.00 16.09 -27.86
CA ARG A 180 -5.41 16.40 -26.54
C ARG A 180 -5.80 15.38 -25.47
N GLU A 181 -7.06 14.94 -25.46
CA GLU A 181 -7.51 13.88 -24.56
C GLU A 181 -6.78 12.56 -24.86
N ALA A 182 -6.70 12.17 -26.13
CA ALA A 182 -5.95 10.99 -26.56
C ALA A 182 -4.47 11.07 -26.17
N GLN A 183 -3.85 12.25 -26.29
CA GLN A 183 -2.48 12.49 -25.84
C GLN A 183 -2.34 12.24 -24.33
N GLY A 184 -3.24 12.79 -23.51
CA GLY A 184 -3.25 12.61 -22.07
C GLY A 184 -3.39 11.15 -21.65
N MET A 185 -4.32 10.42 -22.28
CA MET A 185 -4.51 8.99 -22.02
C MET A 185 -3.28 8.17 -22.42
N THR A 186 -2.69 8.46 -23.58
CA THR A 186 -1.51 7.73 -24.09
C THR A 186 -0.30 7.96 -23.21
N ILE A 187 -0.01 9.21 -22.82
CA ILE A 187 1.10 9.53 -21.91
C ILE A 187 0.88 8.89 -20.54
N GLY A 188 -0.35 8.91 -20.02
CA GLY A 188 -0.68 8.26 -18.75
C GLY A 188 -0.37 6.75 -18.77
N LYS A 189 -0.77 6.05 -19.84
CA LYS A 189 -0.47 4.62 -20.02
C LYS A 189 1.02 4.34 -20.16
N ILE A 190 1.74 5.17 -20.92
CA ILE A 190 3.21 5.05 -21.08
C ILE A 190 3.87 5.12 -19.70
N GLN A 191 3.54 6.14 -18.90
CA GLN A 191 4.13 6.33 -17.57
C GLN A 191 3.83 5.16 -16.62
N GLU A 192 2.62 4.61 -16.66
CA GLU A 192 2.24 3.45 -15.86
C GLU A 192 3.05 2.20 -16.23
N ILE A 193 3.19 1.93 -17.54
CA ILE A 193 3.97 0.82 -18.06
C ILE A 193 5.45 0.98 -17.73
N GLU A 194 6.03 2.16 -17.97
CA GLU A 194 7.44 2.45 -17.66
C GLU A 194 7.73 2.32 -16.16
N ALA A 195 6.84 2.84 -15.30
CA ALA A 195 6.98 2.71 -13.86
C ALA A 195 6.94 1.24 -13.42
N THR A 196 6.09 0.42 -14.05
CA THR A 196 5.99 -1.02 -13.78
C THR A 196 7.24 -1.76 -14.22
N LEU A 197 7.70 -1.53 -15.46
CA LEU A 197 8.89 -2.17 -16.02
C LEU A 197 10.17 -1.80 -15.23
N LYS A 198 10.26 -0.57 -14.71
CA LYS A 198 11.42 -0.10 -13.94
C LYS A 198 11.65 -0.86 -12.63
N VAL A 199 10.59 -1.36 -12.01
CA VAL A 199 10.65 -2.13 -10.76
C VAL A 199 10.36 -3.62 -10.98
N ALA A 200 10.28 -4.06 -12.24
CA ALA A 200 9.92 -5.42 -12.56
C ALA A 200 11.08 -6.40 -12.31
N VAL A 201 10.77 -7.52 -11.67
CA VAL A 201 11.64 -8.69 -11.54
C VAL A 201 11.06 -9.80 -12.39
N ILE A 202 11.84 -10.26 -13.36
CA ILE A 202 11.40 -11.30 -14.29
C ILE A 202 11.45 -12.65 -13.58
N ILE A 203 10.33 -13.38 -13.60
CA ILE A 203 10.21 -14.75 -13.12
C ILE A 203 10.05 -15.68 -14.33
N ASP A 204 10.89 -16.72 -14.39
CA ASP A 204 10.74 -17.81 -15.36
C ASP A 204 10.17 -19.03 -14.65
N ALA A 205 9.14 -19.64 -15.24
CA ALA A 205 8.55 -20.88 -14.77
C ALA A 205 9.36 -22.11 -15.21
N LYS A 206 10.27 -21.96 -16.19
CA LYS A 206 11.14 -23.04 -16.66
C LYS A 206 12.16 -23.41 -15.58
N GLY A 207 11.84 -24.44 -14.81
CA GLY A 207 12.73 -25.03 -13.79
C GLY A 207 12.26 -24.86 -12.34
N GLN A 208 11.06 -24.31 -12.11
CA GLN A 208 10.46 -24.34 -10.78
C GLN A 208 9.81 -25.70 -10.49
N ASP A 209 9.66 -26.00 -9.19
CA ASP A 209 9.05 -27.22 -8.69
C ASP A 209 7.61 -27.35 -9.24
N GLN A 210 7.38 -28.33 -10.12
CA GLN A 210 6.08 -28.54 -10.76
C GLN A 210 5.03 -29.12 -9.80
N THR A 211 5.45 -29.50 -8.59
CA THR A 211 4.55 -30.08 -7.59
C THR A 211 3.57 -29.06 -7.04
N ARG A 212 3.90 -27.76 -7.08
CA ARG A 212 3.08 -26.67 -6.53
C ARG A 212 2.78 -25.59 -7.57
N VAL A 213 1.62 -24.98 -7.41
CA VAL A 213 1.20 -23.85 -8.26
C VAL A 213 1.94 -22.58 -7.84
N HIS A 214 2.67 -21.99 -8.79
CA HIS A 214 3.44 -20.77 -8.62
C HIS A 214 3.00 -19.69 -9.62
N ILE A 215 3.55 -18.48 -9.47
CA ILE A 215 3.31 -17.40 -10.43
C ILE A 215 3.99 -17.79 -11.75
N GLY A 216 3.25 -17.71 -12.86
CA GLY A 216 3.67 -18.14 -14.18
C GLY A 216 3.22 -19.57 -14.53
N SER A 217 2.82 -20.38 -13.54
CA SER A 217 2.33 -21.74 -13.79
C SER A 217 1.03 -21.74 -14.60
N LYS A 218 0.93 -22.67 -15.54
CA LYS A 218 -0.32 -23.00 -16.23
C LYS A 218 -0.98 -24.15 -15.50
N VAL A 219 -2.23 -23.94 -15.12
CA VAL A 219 -3.02 -24.87 -14.33
C VAL A 219 -4.28 -25.27 -15.08
N GLU A 220 -4.61 -26.55 -15.00
CA GLU A 220 -5.88 -27.09 -15.49
C GLU A 220 -6.78 -27.38 -14.30
N LEU A 221 -7.91 -26.69 -14.24
CA LEU A 221 -8.89 -26.79 -13.17
C LEU A 221 -10.16 -27.45 -13.69
N THR A 222 -10.68 -28.43 -12.97
CA THR A 222 -12.00 -29.01 -13.24
C THR A 222 -12.96 -28.66 -12.12
N GLU A 223 -14.10 -28.08 -12.47
CA GLU A 223 -15.18 -27.80 -11.53
C GLU A 223 -15.94 -29.10 -11.20
N ILE A 224 -15.98 -29.51 -9.94
CA ILE A 224 -16.57 -30.80 -9.52
C ILE A 224 -18.08 -30.86 -9.77
N GLY A 225 -18.79 -29.73 -9.62
CA GLY A 225 -20.24 -29.68 -9.79
C GLY A 225 -20.73 -29.73 -11.24
N SER A 226 -19.92 -29.23 -12.18
CA SER A 226 -20.31 -29.11 -13.60
C SER A 226 -19.45 -29.97 -14.54
N ASN A 227 -18.39 -30.58 -14.00
CA ASN A 227 -17.34 -31.29 -14.72
C ASN A 227 -16.66 -30.47 -15.84
N LYS A 228 -16.78 -29.13 -15.79
CA LYS A 228 -16.15 -28.24 -16.76
C LYS A 228 -14.67 -28.08 -16.45
N THR A 229 -13.86 -28.25 -17.48
CA THR A 229 -12.41 -28.10 -17.38
C THR A 229 -11.97 -26.80 -18.04
N VAL A 230 -11.21 -25.99 -17.30
CA VAL A 230 -10.71 -24.69 -17.73
C VAL A 230 -9.21 -24.61 -17.47
N LYS A 231 -8.48 -23.99 -18.40
CA LYS A 231 -7.03 -23.83 -18.31
C LYS A 231 -6.74 -22.37 -18.04
N TYR A 232 -5.92 -22.09 -17.03
CA TYR A 232 -5.51 -20.75 -16.69
C TYR A 232 -4.00 -20.65 -16.50
N GLN A 233 -3.45 -19.46 -16.73
CA GLN A 233 -2.10 -19.12 -16.30
C GLN A 233 -2.20 -18.15 -15.13
N LEU A 234 -1.54 -18.47 -14.01
CA LEU A 234 -1.44 -17.55 -12.89
C LEU A 234 -0.41 -16.48 -13.21
N VAL A 235 -0.78 -15.23 -13.03
CA VAL A 235 0.08 -14.08 -13.26
C VAL A 235 -0.15 -13.01 -12.19
N GLU A 236 0.72 -12.00 -12.15
CA GLU A 236 0.47 -10.81 -11.32
C GLU A 236 -0.73 -10.01 -11.85
N PRO A 237 -1.37 -9.16 -11.01
CA PRO A 237 -2.50 -8.32 -11.44
C PRO A 237 -2.25 -7.52 -12.72
N ASN A 238 -1.01 -7.09 -12.94
CA ASN A 238 -0.63 -6.24 -14.08
C ASN A 238 -0.60 -7.01 -15.41
N GLU A 239 -0.54 -8.34 -15.38
CA GLU A 239 -0.54 -9.21 -16.56
C GLU A 239 -1.89 -9.92 -16.76
N ALA A 240 -2.83 -9.73 -15.83
CA ALA A 240 -4.08 -10.48 -15.81
C ALA A 240 -4.95 -10.11 -17.01
N ASN A 241 -5.38 -11.13 -17.76
CA ASN A 241 -6.26 -10.98 -18.90
C ASN A 241 -7.16 -12.23 -18.99
N PRO A 242 -8.39 -12.14 -18.47
CA PRO A 242 -9.33 -13.25 -18.47
C PRO A 242 -9.64 -13.80 -19.87
N LEU A 243 -9.62 -12.94 -20.90
CA LEU A 243 -9.86 -13.35 -22.29
C LEU A 243 -8.71 -14.19 -22.86
N ALA A 244 -7.50 -13.97 -22.36
CA ALA A 244 -6.32 -14.75 -22.71
C ALA A 244 -6.07 -15.93 -21.75
N ASN A 245 -7.06 -16.28 -20.91
CA ASN A 245 -6.92 -17.27 -19.84
C ASN A 245 -5.80 -16.96 -18.83
N LYS A 246 -5.44 -15.68 -18.64
CA LYS A 246 -4.49 -15.23 -17.63
C LYS A 246 -5.25 -14.70 -16.43
N ILE A 247 -5.09 -15.32 -15.26
CA ILE A 247 -5.78 -14.92 -14.03
C ILE A 247 -4.78 -14.35 -13.03
N SER A 248 -5.20 -13.30 -12.32
CA SER A 248 -4.36 -12.73 -11.28
C SER A 248 -4.31 -13.62 -10.04
N ILE A 249 -3.14 -13.68 -9.40
CA ILE A 249 -3.00 -14.29 -8.06
C ILE A 249 -3.88 -13.65 -6.99
N VAL A 250 -4.33 -12.40 -7.17
CA VAL A 250 -5.24 -11.74 -6.20
C VAL A 250 -6.72 -11.99 -6.50
N SER A 251 -7.03 -12.70 -7.59
CA SER A 251 -8.41 -13.10 -7.90
C SER A 251 -8.89 -14.21 -6.94
N PRO A 252 -10.21 -14.38 -6.74
CA PRO A 252 -10.73 -15.45 -5.88
C PRO A 252 -10.26 -16.85 -6.30
N VAL A 253 -10.17 -17.10 -7.60
CA VAL A 253 -9.68 -18.38 -8.15
C VAL A 253 -8.16 -18.48 -8.01
N GLY A 254 -7.42 -17.43 -8.39
CA GLY A 254 -5.95 -17.43 -8.36
C GLY A 254 -5.38 -17.53 -6.94
N SER A 255 -5.99 -16.86 -5.97
CA SER A 255 -5.59 -16.93 -4.56
C SER A 255 -5.91 -18.28 -3.93
N ALA A 256 -6.98 -18.95 -4.36
CA ALA A 256 -7.38 -20.26 -3.85
C ALA A 256 -6.50 -21.40 -4.36
N ILE A 257 -5.91 -21.28 -5.55
CA ILE A 257 -5.03 -22.32 -6.13
C ILE A 257 -3.55 -22.05 -5.89
N LEU A 258 -3.16 -20.83 -5.51
CA LEU A 258 -1.76 -20.47 -5.28
C LEU A 258 -1.15 -21.33 -4.16
N GLY A 259 -0.03 -22.01 -4.45
CA GLY A 259 0.68 -22.86 -3.49
C GLY A 259 0.08 -24.25 -3.27
N HIS A 260 -1.07 -24.56 -3.88
CA HIS A 260 -1.65 -25.91 -3.86
C HIS A 260 -0.93 -26.86 -4.81
N SER A 261 -1.09 -28.15 -4.57
CA SER A 261 -0.43 -29.21 -5.33
C SER A 261 -1.37 -29.85 -6.34
N LEU A 262 -0.80 -30.59 -7.30
CA LEU A 262 -1.58 -31.37 -8.25
C LEU A 262 -2.44 -32.41 -7.50
N GLY A 263 -3.73 -32.45 -7.82
CA GLY A 263 -4.73 -33.32 -7.19
C GLY A 263 -5.56 -32.66 -6.10
N ASP A 264 -5.14 -31.48 -5.60
CA ASP A 264 -5.86 -30.76 -4.54
C ASP A 264 -7.22 -30.24 -5.02
N GLU A 265 -8.18 -30.21 -4.09
CA GLU A 265 -9.49 -29.59 -4.26
C GLU A 265 -9.53 -28.26 -3.50
N VAL A 266 -9.87 -27.19 -4.21
CA VAL A 266 -9.96 -25.83 -3.68
C VAL A 266 -11.39 -25.33 -3.73
N LYS A 267 -11.82 -24.66 -2.66
CA LYS A 267 -13.15 -24.03 -2.57
C LYS A 267 -13.02 -22.54 -2.87
N VAL A 268 -13.69 -22.10 -3.92
CA VAL A 268 -13.70 -20.70 -4.35
C VAL A 268 -15.08 -20.11 -4.10
N LYS A 269 -15.13 -19.07 -3.28
CA LYS A 269 -16.34 -18.27 -3.10
C LYS A 269 -16.40 -17.19 -4.18
N THR A 270 -17.40 -17.30 -5.04
CA THR A 270 -17.71 -16.25 -6.03
C THR A 270 -19.02 -15.56 -5.63
N PRO A 271 -19.31 -14.35 -6.16
CA PRO A 271 -20.61 -13.72 -5.96
C PRO A 271 -21.81 -14.56 -6.42
N ARG A 272 -21.59 -15.56 -7.29
CA ARG A 272 -22.63 -16.45 -7.84
C ARG A 272 -22.81 -17.75 -7.04
N GLY A 273 -22.00 -17.98 -6.01
CA GLY A 273 -22.02 -19.19 -5.22
C GLY A 273 -20.63 -19.73 -4.91
N GLU A 274 -20.58 -20.80 -4.13
CA GLU A 274 -19.36 -21.54 -3.82
C GLU A 274 -19.13 -22.61 -4.89
N HIS A 275 -17.92 -22.61 -5.47
CA HIS A 275 -17.51 -23.56 -6.49
C HIS A 275 -16.30 -24.36 -5.98
N VAL A 276 -16.29 -25.67 -6.26
CA VAL A 276 -15.17 -26.54 -5.92
C VAL A 276 -14.42 -26.89 -7.19
N PHE A 277 -13.12 -26.58 -7.22
CA PHE A 277 -12.24 -26.87 -8.33
C PHE A 277 -11.18 -27.88 -7.92
N LYS A 278 -10.86 -28.82 -8.79
CA LYS A 278 -9.75 -29.75 -8.64
C LYS A 278 -8.62 -29.39 -9.59
N ILE A 279 -7.38 -29.39 -9.08
CA ILE A 279 -6.18 -29.11 -9.86
C ILE A 279 -5.72 -30.41 -10.53
N ASN A 280 -5.88 -30.52 -11.84
CA ASN A 280 -5.55 -31.75 -12.56
C ASN A 280 -4.15 -31.74 -13.15
N LYS A 281 -3.65 -30.55 -13.52
CA LYS A 281 -2.35 -30.41 -14.17
C LYS A 281 -1.70 -29.07 -13.82
N THR A 282 -0.39 -29.10 -13.64
CA THR A 282 0.49 -27.94 -13.45
C THR A 282 1.62 -28.03 -14.48
N SER A 283 1.97 -26.93 -15.14
CA SER A 283 3.12 -26.82 -16.07
C SER A 283 3.77 -25.46 -16.05
#